data_AF-A0A397ST60-F1
#
_entry.id   AF-A0A397ST60-F1
#
_cell.length_a   1.000
_cell.length_b   1.000
_cell.length_c   1.000
_cell.angle_alpha   90.00
_cell.angle_beta   90.00
_cell.angle_gamma   90.00
#
_symmetry.space_group_name_H-M   'P 1'
#
loop_
_entity.id
_entity.type
_entity.pdbx_description
1 polymer ?
#
loop_
_entity_poly.entity_id
_entity_poly.type
_entity_poly.pdbx_seq_one_letter_code
_entity_poly.pdbx_strand_id
1 'polypeptide(L)'
;RHCVSTRRLTRGFNNEIHLLQFDNGPDCIARLPRDPIHPATKLASEVATMKYIAQNTRIKVPEVYSWDCSTNNIIKSPYILMERLPGQHLYRVWDELTIENKKSVL
;
A
#
# COMPACT_ATOMS: atom_id res chain seq x y z
N ARG A 1 -15.98 -5.83 -11.36
CA ARG A 1 -15.84 -4.55 -10.63
C ARG A 1 -15.28 -3.51 -11.58
N HIS A 2 -15.96 -2.39 -11.77
CA HIS A 2 -15.48 -1.28 -12.59
C HIS A 2 -14.96 -0.18 -11.68
N CYS A 3 -13.76 0.32 -11.97
CA CYS A 3 -13.23 1.46 -11.22
C CYS A 3 -14.02 2.71 -11.63
N VAL A 4 -14.72 3.31 -10.67
CA VAL A 4 -15.55 4.50 -10.89
C VAL A 4 -14.78 5.80 -10.63
N SER A 5 -13.72 5.73 -9.83
CA SER A 5 -12.92 6.89 -9.48
C SER A 5 -11.49 6.48 -9.14
N THR A 6 -10.54 7.28 -9.60
CA THR A 6 -9.13 7.17 -9.23
C THR A 6 -8.66 8.52 -8.75
N ARG A 7 -8.02 8.56 -7.57
CA ARG A 7 -7.39 9.79 -7.06
C ARG A 7 -6.06 9.51 -6.41
N ARG A 8 -5.11 10.43 -6.57
CA ARG A 8 -3.83 10.37 -5.86
C ARG A 8 -4.05 10.68 -4.37
N LEU A 9 -3.53 9.82 -3.50
CA LEU A 9 -3.53 10.06 -2.05
C LEU A 9 -2.26 10.80 -1.61
N THR A 10 -1.10 10.31 -2.05
CA THR A 10 0.18 10.88 -1.65
C THR A 10 1.26 10.51 -2.66
N ARG A 11 2.37 11.25 -2.60
CA ARG A 11 3.56 11.02 -3.41
C ARG A 11 4.78 11.11 -2.51
N GLY A 12 5.43 9.98 -2.30
CA GLY A 12 6.69 9.91 -1.57
C GLY A 12 7.90 10.07 -2.48
N PHE A 13 9.07 9.74 -1.93
CA PHE A 13 10.33 9.73 -2.69
C PHE A 13 10.35 8.62 -3.74
N ASN A 14 9.97 7.40 -3.34
CA ASN A 14 10.05 6.21 -4.20
C ASN A 14 8.74 5.87 -4.91
N ASN A 15 7.59 6.18 -4.31
CA ASN A 15 6.30 5.67 -4.76
C ASN A 15 5.24 6.77 -4.80
N GLU A 16 4.32 6.63 -5.75
CA GLU A 16 3.07 7.36 -5.84
C GLU A 16 1.92 6.43 -5.48
N ILE A 17 1.03 6.90 -4.61
CA ILE A 17 -0.07 6.10 -4.05
C ILE A 17 -1.39 6.66 -4.54
N HIS A 18 -2.18 5.81 -5.18
CA HIS A 18 -3.50 6.12 -5.69
C HIS A 18 -4.56 5.29 -4.98
N LEU A 19 -5.71 5.92 -4.72
CA LEU A 19 -6.93 5.25 -4.32
C LEU A 19 -7.75 4.95 -5.56
N LEU A 20 -8.09 3.69 -5.75
CA LEU A 20 -9.02 3.18 -6.75
C LEU A 20 -10.33 2.83 -6.04
N GLN A 21 -11.41 3.48 -6.43
CA GLN A 21 -12.75 3.21 -5.91
C GLN A 21 -13.54 2.45 -6.97
N PHE A 22 -14.31 1.45 -6.53
CA PHE A 22 -15.08 0.59 -7.41
C PHE A 22 -16.57 0.78 -7.19
N ASP A 23 -17.35 0.53 -8.24
CA ASP A 23 -18.81 0.48 -8.19
C ASP A 23 -19.32 -0.55 -7.17
N ASN A 24 -18.61 -1.68 -7.08
CA ASN A 24 -18.91 -2.80 -6.21
C ASN A 24 -17.63 -3.38 -5.60
N GLY A 25 -17.67 -3.61 -4.28
CA GLY A 25 -16.56 -4.19 -3.50
C GLY A 25 -15.69 -3.14 -2.81
N PRO A 26 -14.63 -3.57 -2.10
CA PRO A 26 -13.76 -2.67 -1.36
C PRO A 26 -12.89 -1.81 -2.29
N ASP A 27 -12.55 -0.62 -1.80
CA ASP A 27 -11.53 0.23 -2.38
C ASP A 27 -10.17 -0.49 -2.45
N CYS A 28 -9.35 -0.11 -3.43
CA CYS A 28 -8.01 -0.64 -3.63
C CYS A 28 -6.98 0.49 -3.59
N ILE A 29 -5.78 0.19 -3.09
CA ILE A 29 -4.62 1.05 -3.21
C ILE A 29 -3.76 0.56 -4.36
N ALA A 30 -3.48 1.46 -5.31
CA ALA A 30 -2.44 1.28 -6.31
C ALA A 30 -1.17 2.01 -5.86
N ARG A 31 -0.09 1.26 -5.70
CA ARG A 31 1.25 1.77 -5.41
C ARG A 31 2.12 1.63 -6.66
N LEU A 32 2.57 2.76 -7.17
CA LEU A 32 3.35 2.86 -8.40
C LEU A 32 4.74 3.40 -8.07
N PRO A 33 5.84 2.71 -8.45
CA PRO A 33 7.16 3.29 -8.34
C PRO A 33 7.28 4.54 -9.20
N ARG A 34 7.99 5.55 -8.68
CA ARG A 34 8.24 6.80 -9.39
C ARG A 34 9.30 6.67 -10.47
N ASP A 35 10.21 5.70 -10.30
CA ASP A 35 11.20 5.34 -11.30
C ASP A 35 10.80 3.98 -11.89
N PRO A 36 10.42 3.90 -13.18
CA PRO A 36 10.09 2.62 -13.80
C PRO A 36 11.30 1.70 -14.00
N ILE A 37 12.53 2.22 -13.85
CA ILE A 37 13.79 1.45 -13.86
C ILE A 37 14.11 0.95 -12.43
N HIS A 38 13.24 1.23 -11.44
CA HIS A 38 13.42 0.74 -10.09
C HIS A 38 13.64 -0.78 -10.08
N PRO A 39 14.66 -1.30 -9.38
CA PRO A 39 14.98 -2.71 -9.44
C PRO A 39 13.75 -3.56 -9.12
N ALA A 40 13.36 -4.41 -10.07
CA ALA A 40 12.25 -5.37 -9.91
C ALA A 40 12.34 -6.15 -8.59
N THR A 41 13.55 -6.40 -8.12
CA THR A 41 13.86 -7.06 -6.84
C THR A 41 13.30 -6.31 -5.62
N LYS A 42 13.25 -4.98 -5.63
CA LYS A 42 12.72 -4.18 -4.51
C LYS A 42 11.22 -4.38 -4.34
N LEU A 43 10.45 -4.25 -5.41
CA LEU A 43 8.99 -4.41 -5.35
C LEU A 43 8.60 -5.85 -5.00
N ALA A 44 9.30 -6.84 -5.56
CA ALA A 44 9.14 -8.24 -5.17
C ALA A 44 9.46 -8.47 -3.68
N SER A 45 10.53 -7.84 -3.16
CA SER A 45 10.91 -7.92 -1.75
C SER A 45 9.88 -7.25 -0.83
N GLU A 46 9.30 -6.11 -1.22
CA GLU A 46 8.19 -5.47 -0.48
C GLU A 46 7.00 -6.42 -0.36
N VAL A 47 6.57 -7.04 -1.47
CA VAL A 47 5.46 -8.01 -1.48
C VAL A 47 5.78 -9.24 -0.63
N ALA A 48 6.97 -9.82 -0.77
CA ALA A 48 7.41 -10.96 0.02
C ALA A 48 7.41 -10.64 1.53
N THR A 49 7.83 -9.44 1.90
CA THR A 49 7.86 -8.97 3.29
C THR A 49 6.46 -8.83 3.87
N MET A 50 5.51 -8.23 3.12
CA MET A 50 4.11 -8.16 3.54
C MET A 50 3.52 -9.54 3.77
N LYS A 51 3.75 -10.49 2.84
CA LYS A 51 3.30 -11.88 3.01
C LYS A 51 3.91 -12.54 4.24
N TYR A 52 5.20 -12.35 4.47
CA TYR A 52 5.89 -12.90 5.64
C TYR A 52 5.32 -12.35 6.94
N ILE A 53 5.10 -11.03 7.05
CA ILE A 53 4.54 -10.41 8.26
C ILE A 53 3.11 -10.92 8.52
N ALA A 54 2.28 -11.04 7.47
CA ALA A 54 0.92 -11.55 7.58
C ALA A 54 0.87 -13.00 8.10
N GLN A 55 1.85 -13.82 7.72
CA GLN A 55 1.91 -15.24 8.11
C GLN A 55 2.49 -15.45 9.52
N ASN A 56 3.40 -14.59 9.95
CA ASN A 56 4.22 -14.83 11.14
C ASN A 56 3.89 -13.92 12.33
N THR A 57 2.99 -12.95 12.16
CA THR A 57 2.66 -11.98 13.21
C THR A 57 1.16 -11.68 13.28
N ARG A 58 0.75 -10.95 14.32
CA ARG A 58 -0.62 -10.40 14.44
C ARG A 58 -0.76 -8.98 13.87
N ILE A 59 0.31 -8.43 13.31
CA ILE A 59 0.31 -7.08 12.74
C ILE A 59 -0.48 -7.12 11.43
N LYS A 60 -1.51 -6.28 11.33
CA LYS A 60 -2.28 -6.13 10.10
C LYS A 60 -1.42 -5.43 9.04
N VAL A 61 -1.19 -6.12 7.94
CA VAL A 61 -0.57 -5.59 6.72
C VAL A 61 -1.57 -5.71 5.57
N PRO A 62 -1.48 -4.85 4.54
CA PRO A 62 -2.42 -4.92 3.42
C PRO A 62 -2.33 -6.27 2.69
N GLU A 63 -3.48 -6.84 2.36
CA GLU A 63 -3.53 -7.96 1.43
C GLU A 63 -3.12 -7.48 0.02
N VAL A 64 -2.18 -8.20 -0.61
CA VAL A 64 -1.74 -7.90 -1.99
C VAL A 64 -2.65 -8.65 -2.97
N TYR A 65 -3.43 -7.91 -3.75
CA TYR A 65 -4.34 -8.46 -4.75
C TYR A 65 -3.63 -8.82 -6.06
N SER A 66 -2.73 -7.96 -6.51
CA SER A 66 -1.97 -8.16 -7.74
C SER A 66 -0.72 -7.29 -7.72
N TRP A 67 0.34 -7.70 -8.40
CA TRP A 67 1.54 -6.91 -8.56
C TRP A 67 2.29 -7.38 -9.82
N ASP A 68 3.04 -6.47 -10.41
CA ASP A 68 3.97 -6.77 -11.50
C ASP A 68 5.19 -5.88 -11.35
N CYS A 69 6.38 -6.47 -11.44
CA CYS A 69 7.65 -5.75 -11.39
C CYS A 69 8.14 -5.29 -12.77
N SER A 70 7.53 -5.78 -13.85
CA SER A 70 7.95 -5.46 -15.20
C SER A 70 7.26 -4.19 -15.71
N THR A 71 7.78 -3.65 -16.80
CA THR A 71 7.09 -2.64 -17.63
C THR A 71 6.31 -3.30 -18.77
N ASN A 72 6.32 -4.63 -18.88
CA ASN A 72 5.61 -5.38 -19.91
C ASN A 72 4.17 -5.70 -19.49
N ASN A 73 3.44 -4.69 -19.04
CA ASN A 73 2.03 -4.77 -18.69
C ASN A 73 1.24 -3.62 -19.32
N ILE A 74 -0.07 -3.62 -19.09
CA ILE A 74 -1.00 -2.68 -19.71
C ILE A 74 -0.74 -1.22 -19.33
N ILE A 75 -0.19 -0.98 -18.13
CA ILE A 75 0.12 0.37 -17.63
C ILE A 75 1.56 0.80 -17.89
N LYS A 76 2.36 -0.07 -18.53
CA LYS A 76 3.78 0.18 -18.87
C LYS A 76 4.66 0.59 -17.69
N SER A 77 4.29 0.14 -16.49
CA SER A 77 4.98 0.50 -15.25
C SER A 77 4.82 -0.62 -14.22
N PRO A 78 5.80 -0.84 -13.32
CA PRO A 78 5.62 -1.72 -12.19
C PRO A 78 4.51 -1.23 -11.26
N TYR A 79 3.86 -2.14 -10.53
CA TYR A 79 2.79 -1.78 -9.60
C TYR A 79 2.55 -2.82 -8.51
N ILE A 80 1.92 -2.36 -7.42
CA ILE A 80 1.24 -3.21 -6.44
C ILE A 80 -0.19 -2.70 -6.28
N LEU A 81 -1.17 -3.60 -6.46
CA LEU A 81 -2.56 -3.41 -6.09
C LEU A 81 -2.81 -4.16 -4.77
N MET A 82 -3.26 -3.44 -3.75
CA MET A 82 -3.42 -3.98 -2.40
C MET A 82 -4.63 -3.38 -1.68
N GLU A 83 -5.01 -4.04 -0.58
CA GLU A 83 -6.08 -3.61 0.31
C GLU A 83 -5.87 -2.18 0.82
N ARG A 84 -6.97 -1.42 0.91
CA ARG A 84 -6.99 -0.16 1.67
C ARG A 84 -7.25 -0.46 3.14
N LEU A 85 -6.22 -0.39 3.97
CA LEU A 85 -6.40 -0.50 5.42
C LEU A 85 -7.12 0.74 5.99
N PRO A 86 -8.13 0.56 6.86
CA PRO A 86 -8.73 1.66 7.59
C PRO A 86 -7.80 2.15 8.70
N GLY A 87 -7.87 3.44 9.01
CA GLY A 87 -7.12 4.05 10.11
C GLY A 87 -6.51 5.39 9.74
N GLN A 88 -5.66 5.88 10.64
CA GLN A 88 -4.98 7.16 10.53
C GLN A 88 -3.50 7.02 10.87
N HIS A 89 -2.68 7.89 10.31
CA HIS A 89 -1.25 7.89 10.62
C HIS A 89 -1.03 8.23 12.10
N LEU A 90 -0.23 7.40 12.79
CA LEU A 90 0.05 7.54 14.22
C LEU A 90 0.60 8.92 14.59
N TYR A 91 1.47 9.51 13.75
CA TYR A 91 2.06 10.82 14.00
C TYR A 91 1.02 11.95 14.10
N ARG A 92 -0.17 11.79 13.50
CA ARG A 92 -1.21 12.84 13.51
C ARG A 92 -1.93 12.95 14.85
N VAL A 93 -1.92 11.87 15.64
CA VAL A 93 -2.62 11.82 16.93
C VAL A 93 -1.70 11.51 18.08
N TRP A 94 -0.39 11.42 17.82
CA TRP A 94 0.58 11.08 18.85
C TRP A 94 0.46 11.96 20.10
N ASP A 95 0.30 13.26 19.93
CA ASP A 95 0.22 14.19 21.06
C ASP A 95 -1.11 14.11 21.82
N GLU A 96 -2.16 13.59 21.18
CA GLU A 96 -3.48 13.36 21.79
C GLU A 96 -3.54 12.04 22.58
N LEU A 97 -2.60 11.12 22.34
CA LEU A 97 -2.56 9.83 23.03
C LEU A 97 -2.07 9.97 24.48
N THR A 98 -2.75 9.26 25.38
CA THR A 98 -2.26 9.05 26.76
C THR A 98 -0.94 8.29 26.75
N ILE A 99 -0.17 8.40 27.84
CA ILE A 99 1.09 7.65 28.00
C ILE A 99 0.87 6.14 27.86
N GLU A 100 -0.24 5.62 28.39
CA GLU A 100 -0.61 4.21 28.28
C GLU A 100 -0.85 3.79 26.83
N ASN A 101 -1.59 4.60 26.06
CA ASN A 101 -1.81 4.33 24.63
C ASN A 101 -0.53 4.45 23.81
N LYS A 102 0.40 5.36 24.17
CA LYS A 102 1.72 5.43 23.53
C LYS A 102 2.53 4.16 23.78
N LYS A 103 2.47 3.59 24.98
CA LYS A 103 3.16 2.34 25.32
C LYS A 103 2.59 1.11 24.60
N SER A 104 1.31 1.11 24.25
CA SER A 104 0.68 -0.05 23.59
C SER A 104 0.92 -0.12 22.08
N VAL A 105 1.40 0.97 21.47
CA VAL A 105 1.70 1.07 20.03
C VAL A 105 3.20 1.12 19.71
N LEU A 106 4.05 1.15 20.76
CA LEU A 106 5.51 1.04 20.69
C LEU A 106 5.93 -0.42 20.95
#